data_AF-A0A527UWL7-F1
#
_entry.id   AF-A0A527UWL7-F1
#
_cell.length_a   1.000
_cell.length_b   1.000
_cell.length_c   1.000
_cell.angle_alpha   90.00
_cell.angle_beta   90.00
_cell.angle_gamma   90.00
#
_symmetry.space_group_name_H-M   'P 1'
#
loop_
_entity.id
_entity.type
_entity.pdbx_description
1 polymer ?
#
loop_
_entity_poly.entity_id
_entity_poly.type
_entity_poly.pdbx_seq_one_letter_code
_entity_poly.pdbx_strand_id
1 'polypeptide(L)' 'MDIELARTFIEIVSTGSFIRASERLNVAQTTVSARIR' A
#
# COMPACT_ATOMS: atom_id res chain seq x y z
N MET A 1 3.21 -7.20 11.85
CA MET A 1 3.91 -7.10 10.56
C MET A 1 3.09 -7.74 9.43
N ASP A 2 2.21 -8.71 9.69
CA ASP A 2 1.28 -9.24 8.66
C ASP A 2 0.09 -8.34 8.30
N ILE A 3 -0.48 -7.64 9.29
CA ILE A 3 -1.68 -6.80 9.07
C ILE A 3 -1.37 -5.61 8.16
N GLU A 4 -0.19 -5.00 8.30
CA GLU A 4 0.19 -3.86 7.46
C GLU A 4 0.45 -4.30 6.02
N LEU A 5 1.01 -5.49 5.79
CA LEU A 5 1.12 -6.08 4.46
C LEU A 5 -0.28 -6.31 3.85
N ALA A 6 -1.17 -6.98 4.58
CA ALA A 6 -2.53 -7.27 4.12
C ALA A 6 -3.31 -5.99 3.83
N ARG A 7 -3.24 -4.99 4.71
CA ARG A 7 -3.87 -3.67 4.52
C ARG A 7 -3.32 -2.99 3.26
N THR A 8 -2.00 -2.98 3.09
CA THR A 8 -1.36 -2.35 1.92
C THR A 8 -1.77 -3.05 0.63
N PHE A 9 -1.84 -4.38 0.64
CA PHE A 9 -2.29 -5.17 -0.50
C PHE A 9 -3.75 -4.89 -0.87
N ILE A 10 -4.66 -4.85 0.12
CA ILE A 10 -6.08 -4.55 -0.10
C ILE A 10 -6.25 -3.16 -0.73
N GLU A 11 -5.52 -2.15 -0.26
CA GLU A 11 -5.59 -0.80 -0.84
C GLU A 11 -5.04 -0.74 -2.28
N ILE A 12 -3.95 -1.47 -2.58
CA ILE A 12 -3.43 -1.56 -3.95
C ILE A 12 -4.48 -2.18 -4.88
N VAL A 13 -5.10 -3.29 -4.46
CA VAL A 13 -6.13 -3.96 -5.27
C VAL A 13 -7.38 -3.09 -5.42
N SER A 14 -7.80 -2.39 -4.36
CA SER A 14 -8.96 -1.48 -4.39
C SER A 14 -8.75 -0.29 -5.33
N THR A 15 -7.53 0.25 -5.40
CA THR A 15 -7.22 1.44 -6.19
C THR A 15 -6.63 1.14 -7.57
N GLY A 16 -6.12 -0.07 -7.78
CA GLY A 16 -5.33 -0.46 -8.94
C GLY A 16 -4.01 0.34 -9.09
N SER A 17 -3.53 1.02 -8.04
CA SER A 17 -2.41 1.95 -8.14
C SER A 17 -1.64 2.10 -6.83
N PHE A 18 -0.32 1.92 -6.90
CA PHE A 18 0.57 2.11 -5.76
C PHE A 18 0.59 3.56 -5.27
N ILE A 19 0.45 4.53 -6.18
CA ILE A 19 0.40 5.95 -5.84
C ILE A 19 -0.88 6.25 -5.06
N ARG A 20 -2.06 5.86 -5.59
CA ARG A 20 -3.34 6.09 -4.91
C ARG A 20 -3.45 5.34 -3.59
N ALA A 21 -2.91 4.12 -3.50
CA ALA A 21 -2.83 3.39 -2.24
C ALA A 21 -1.98 4.13 -1.20
N SER A 22 -0.85 4.73 -1.61
CA SER A 22 0.01 5.51 -0.71
C SER A 22 -0.66 6.78 -0.20
N GLU A 23 -1.44 7.47 -1.04
CA GLU A 23 -2.26 8.62 -0.66
C GLU A 23 -3.29 8.23 0.40
N ARG A 24 -4.04 7.13 0.19
CA ARG A 24 -5.05 6.64 1.14
C ARG A 24 -4.45 6.17 2.47
N LEU A 25 -3.26 5.59 2.43
CA LEU A 25 -2.54 5.11 3.62
C LEU A 25 -1.72 6.22 4.32
N ASN A 26 -1.68 7.44 3.76
CA ASN A 26 -0.87 8.55 4.27
C ASN A 26 0.61 8.18 4.46
N VAL A 27 1.19 7.49 3.49
CA VAL A 27 2.61 7.10 3.47
C VAL A 27 3.24 7.44 2.12
N ALA A 28 4.56 7.39 2.02
CA ALA A 28 5.23 7.50 0.74
C ALA A 28 4.93 6.28 -0.15
N GLN A 29 4.86 6.48 -1.47
CA GLN A 29 4.72 5.38 -2.43
C GLN A 29 5.86 4.34 -2.29
N THR A 30 7.07 4.78 -1.97
CA THR A 30 8.21 3.88 -1.71
C THR A 30 7.99 2.98 -0.50
N THR A 31 7.26 3.45 0.52
CA THR A 31 6.85 2.64 1.67
C THR A 31 5.88 1.54 1.23
N VAL A 32 4.93 1.86 0.35
CA VAL A 32 4.01 0.86 -0.22
C VAL A 32 4.80 -0.19 -1.01
N SER A 33 5.70 0.21 -1.90
CA SER A 33 6.56 -0.73 -2.64
C SER A 33 7.45 -1.59 -1.73
N ALA A 34 7.97 -1.03 -0.64
CA ALA A 34 8.80 -1.78 0.30
C ALA A 34 8.02 -2.82 1.11
N ARG A 35 6.73 -2.58 1.39
CA ARG A 35 5.88 -3.51 2.13
C ARG A 35 5.51 -4.75 1.32
N ILE A 36 5.32 -4.60 0.01
CA ILE A 36 4.87 -5.68 -0.91
C ILE A 36 6.06 -6.44 -1.54
N ARG A 37 7.30 -5.98 -1.31
CA ARG A 37 8.51 -6.67 -1.77
C ARG A 37 8.80 -7.88 -0.89
#